data_AF-A0A952FU65-F1
#
_entry.id   AF-A0A952FU65-F1
#
_cell.length_a   1.000
_cell.length_b   1.000
_cell.length_c   1.000
_cell.angle_alpha   90.00
_cell.angle_beta   90.00
_cell.angle_gamma   90.00
#
_symmetry.space_group_name_H-M   'P 1'
#
loop_
_entity.id
_entity.type
_entity.pdbx_description
1 polymer ?
#
loop_
_entity_poly.entity_id
_entity_poly.type
_entity_poly.pdbx_seq_one_letter_code
_entity_poly.pdbx_strand_id
1 'polypeptide(L)'
;MKRIVLLALLVAAPAQAGETAIDGTWKGSSTCQVKPSPCHDEMVVYRARQTGPDSHRIRMYKVVAGHEAFMGEVIGTYSSETTFRAISTDRRRRPATWTFAIAGDHMSGKLTLSDGTLFRVIAVDRAK
;
A
#
# COMPACT_ATOMS: atom_id res chain seq x y z
N MET A 1 -32.54 37.48 -41.37
CA MET A 1 -32.40 36.82 -40.06
C MET A 1 -31.46 35.63 -40.22
N LYS A 2 -30.17 35.75 -39.84
CA LYS A 2 -29.18 34.66 -39.97
C LYS A 2 -29.20 33.80 -38.70
N ARG A 3 -29.54 32.51 -38.83
CA ARG A 3 -29.46 31.52 -37.76
C ARG A 3 -28.03 31.01 -37.67
N ILE A 4 -27.35 31.29 -36.56
CA ILE A 4 -26.03 30.76 -36.25
C ILE A 4 -26.27 29.43 -35.51
N VAL A 5 -25.81 28.33 -36.10
CA VAL A 5 -25.82 27.01 -35.46
C VAL A 5 -24.49 26.86 -34.72
N LEU A 6 -24.53 26.85 -33.39
CA LEU A 6 -23.36 26.55 -32.56
C LEU A 6 -23.18 25.04 -32.50
N LEU A 7 -22.11 24.53 -33.10
CA LEU A 7 -21.70 23.14 -32.96
C LEU A 7 -20.90 23.00 -31.64
N ALA A 8 -21.47 22.32 -30.64
CA ALA A 8 -20.78 22.03 -29.39
C ALA A 8 -19.79 20.88 -29.62
N LEU A 9 -18.48 21.20 -29.62
CA LEU A 9 -17.42 20.19 -29.54
C LEU A 9 -17.39 19.62 -28.11
N LEU A 10 -17.77 18.36 -27.96
CA LEU A 10 -17.50 17.56 -26.77
C LEU A 10 -16.00 17.22 -26.75
N VAL A 11 -15.22 18.03 -26.02
CA VAL A 11 -13.84 17.70 -25.69
C VAL A 11 -13.87 16.61 -24.61
N ALA A 12 -13.60 15.36 -25.00
CA ALA A 12 -13.36 14.29 -24.05
C ALA A 12 -12.02 14.56 -23.34
N ALA A 13 -12.08 14.94 -22.07
CA ALA A 13 -10.89 15.06 -21.23
C ALA A 13 -10.26 13.66 -21.04
N PRO A 14 -8.93 13.52 -21.14
CA PRO A 14 -8.27 12.27 -20.80
C PRO A 14 -8.52 12.00 -19.31
N ALA A 15 -9.00 10.80 -18.99
CA ALA A 15 -9.05 10.32 -17.62
C ALA A 15 -7.60 10.31 -17.09
N GLN A 16 -7.23 11.29 -16.28
CA GLN A 16 -6.04 11.17 -15.46
C GLN A 16 -6.24 9.91 -14.61
N ALA A 17 -5.35 8.93 -14.74
CA ALA A 17 -5.28 7.82 -13.80
C ALA A 17 -5.08 8.45 -12.43
N GLY A 18 -6.19 8.61 -11.69
CA GLY A 18 -6.20 9.28 -10.40
C GLY A 18 -5.35 8.47 -9.43
N GLU A 19 -4.66 9.16 -8.53
CA GLU A 19 -3.98 8.53 -7.41
C GLU A 19 -5.00 7.66 -6.65
N THR A 20 -4.77 6.36 -6.58
CA THR A 20 -5.69 5.46 -5.88
C THR A 20 -5.51 5.62 -4.37
N ALA A 21 -6.46 5.11 -3.58
CA ALA A 21 -6.47 5.28 -2.13
C ALA A 21 -5.13 4.89 -1.45
N ILE A 22 -4.44 3.87 -1.95
CA ILE A 22 -3.16 3.38 -1.42
C ILE A 22 -1.94 4.16 -1.92
N ASP A 23 -2.01 4.80 -3.09
CA ASP A 23 -0.85 5.45 -3.67
C ASP A 23 -0.36 6.61 -2.79
N GLY A 24 0.96 6.83 -2.79
CA GLY A 24 1.60 7.87 -1.98
C GLY A 24 2.62 7.32 -0.97
N THR A 25 2.97 8.15 0.00
CA THR A 25 3.92 7.80 1.07
C THR A 25 3.18 7.69 2.40
N TRP A 26 3.49 6.64 3.15
CA TRP A 26 2.87 6.33 4.44
C TRP A 26 3.95 6.15 5.51
N LYS A 27 3.71 6.66 6.71
CA LYS A 27 4.68 6.61 7.82
C LYS A 27 3.99 6.22 9.12
N GLY A 28 4.64 5.44 9.96
CA GLY A 28 4.08 5.02 11.24
C GLY A 28 4.80 3.80 11.79
N SER A 29 4.06 2.88 12.40
CA SER A 29 4.61 1.74 13.13
C SER A 29 4.37 0.39 12.43
N SER A 30 5.32 -0.52 12.62
CA SER A 30 5.20 -1.95 12.36
C SER A 30 5.60 -2.72 13.61
N THR A 31 4.64 -3.40 14.24
CA THR A 31 4.80 -4.08 15.53
C THR A 31 4.81 -5.59 15.33
N CYS A 32 5.87 -6.25 15.76
CA CYS A 32 6.04 -7.69 15.69
C CYS A 32 5.27 -8.40 16.81
N GLN A 33 4.49 -9.40 16.43
CA GLN A 33 3.58 -10.09 17.36
C GLN A 33 4.16 -11.39 17.93
N VAL A 34 5.13 -12.00 17.25
CA VAL A 34 5.77 -13.25 17.70
C VAL A 34 7.02 -12.93 18.53
N LYS A 35 7.04 -13.35 19.80
CA LYS A 35 8.16 -13.13 20.74
C LYS A 35 8.51 -14.44 21.49
N PRO A 36 9.79 -14.79 21.67
CA PRO A 36 10.98 -14.14 21.11
C PRO A 36 11.12 -14.44 19.61
N SER A 37 11.40 -13.42 18.80
CA SER A 37 11.73 -13.58 17.39
C SER A 37 12.74 -12.49 16.97
N PRO A 38 13.46 -12.66 15.84
CA PRO A 38 14.35 -11.62 15.31
C PRO A 38 13.61 -10.45 14.66
N CYS A 39 12.28 -10.40 14.81
CA CYS A 39 11.43 -9.31 14.36
C CYS A 39 11.40 -8.26 15.48
N HIS A 40 11.66 -7.00 15.13
CA HIS A 40 11.62 -5.89 16.08
C HIS A 40 10.51 -4.92 15.75
N ASP A 41 9.96 -4.28 16.77
CA ASP A 41 9.04 -3.17 16.60
C ASP A 41 9.82 -2.01 15.96
N GLU A 42 9.32 -1.50 14.84
CA GLU A 42 10.05 -0.59 13.95
C GLU A 42 9.13 0.55 13.51
N MET A 43 9.69 1.76 13.40
CA MET A 43 9.06 2.81 12.59
C MET A 43 9.29 2.50 11.12
N VAL A 44 8.29 2.74 10.27
CA VAL A 44 8.32 2.37 8.86
C VAL A 44 7.94 3.53 7.95
N VAL A 45 8.45 3.48 6.73
CA VAL A 45 8.07 4.35 5.61
C VAL A 45 7.72 3.47 4.43
N TYR A 46 6.47 3.50 4.00
CA TYR A 46 5.98 2.75 2.85
C TYR A 46 5.71 3.70 1.69
N ARG A 47 6.16 3.33 0.49
CA ARG A 47 5.93 4.10 -0.73
C ARG A 47 5.17 3.24 -1.72
N ALA A 48 3.91 3.58 -1.94
CA ALA A 48 3.00 2.86 -2.82
C ALA A 48 2.82 3.61 -4.13
N ARG A 49 2.85 2.88 -5.25
CA ARG A 49 2.62 3.44 -6.60
C ARG A 49 1.92 2.40 -7.46
N GLN A 50 1.00 2.86 -8.31
CA GLN A 50 0.39 2.04 -9.35
C GLN A 50 1.45 1.52 -10.33
N THR A 51 1.35 0.24 -10.68
CA THR A 51 2.27 -0.47 -11.61
C THR A 51 1.55 -1.12 -12.79
N GLY A 52 0.22 -1.16 -12.77
CA GLY A 52 -0.64 -1.64 -13.84
C GLY A 52 -2.09 -1.25 -13.56
N PRO A 53 -3.06 -1.65 -14.41
CA PRO A 53 -4.46 -1.25 -14.25
C PRO A 53 -5.01 -1.48 -12.84
N ASP A 54 -4.74 -2.67 -12.28
CA ASP A 54 -5.24 -3.07 -10.95
C ASP A 54 -4.13 -3.35 -9.92
N SER A 55 -2.86 -3.14 -10.30
CA SER A 55 -1.72 -3.53 -9.46
C SER A 55 -0.97 -2.32 -8.91
N HIS A 56 -0.55 -2.44 -7.64
CA HIS A 56 0.29 -1.46 -6.97
C HIS A 56 1.50 -2.15 -6.36
N ARG A 57 2.64 -1.46 -6.40
CA ARG A 57 3.86 -1.84 -5.69
C ARG A 57 3.97 -0.99 -4.43
N ILE A 58 4.22 -1.63 -3.30
CA ILE A 58 4.60 -0.96 -2.05
C ILE A 58 6.08 -1.28 -1.77
N ARG A 59 6.93 -0.26 -1.80
CA ARG A 59 8.31 -0.35 -1.29
C ARG A 59 8.31 -0.04 0.20
N MET A 60 8.86 -0.96 0.99
CA MET A 60 8.81 -0.92 2.44
C MET A 60 10.20 -0.64 3.01
N TYR A 61 10.26 0.37 3.88
CA TYR A 61 11.47 0.75 4.58
C TYR A 61 11.20 0.71 6.08
N LYS A 62 12.20 0.31 6.85
CA LYS A 62 12.24 0.53 8.30
C LYS A 62 13.15 1.72 8.60
N VAL A 63 12.93 2.38 9.72
CA VAL A 63 13.81 3.46 10.19
C VAL A 63 14.75 2.91 11.25
N VAL A 64 16.05 2.96 10.97
CA VAL A 64 17.11 2.53 11.88
C VAL A 64 18.04 3.72 12.12
N ALA A 65 18.22 4.12 13.38
CA ALA A 65 19.03 5.27 13.75
C ALA A 65 18.68 6.57 12.97
N GLY A 66 17.38 6.78 12.71
CA GLY A 66 16.89 7.96 11.97
C GLY A 66 17.00 7.85 10.45
N HIS A 67 17.56 6.76 9.91
CA HIS A 67 17.72 6.55 8.47
C HIS A 67 16.79 5.45 7.96
N GLU A 68 16.24 5.65 6.75
CA GLU A 68 15.45 4.61 6.08
C GLU A 68 16.36 3.49 5.55
N ALA A 69 16.06 2.26 5.95
CA ALA A 69 16.69 1.04 5.45
C ALA A 69 15.65 0.19 4.71
N PHE A 70 15.97 -0.21 3.48
CA PHE A 70 15.06 -1.02 2.65
C PHE A 70 14.80 -2.38 3.30
N MET A 71 13.52 -2.74 3.43
CA MET A 71 13.06 -4.00 4.04
C MET A 71 12.55 -4.98 2.98
N GLY A 72 12.06 -4.48 1.86
CA GLY A 72 11.51 -5.28 0.77
C GLY A 72 10.44 -4.51 0.00
N GLU A 73 9.83 -5.19 -0.96
CA GLU A 73 8.67 -4.69 -1.66
C GLU A 73 7.64 -5.80 -1.87
N VAL A 74 6.38 -5.40 -2.01
CA VAL A 74 5.29 -6.29 -2.40
C VAL A 74 4.54 -5.69 -3.56
N ILE A 75 4.01 -6.55 -4.42
CA ILE A 75 3.08 -6.19 -5.48
C ILE A 75 1.76 -6.89 -5.17
N GLY A 76 0.68 -6.15 -5.26
CA GLY A 76 -0.65 -6.65 -4.93
C GLY A 76 -1.73 -5.88 -5.65
N THR A 77 -2.97 -6.18 -5.29
CA THR A 77 -4.17 -5.60 -5.88
C THR A 77 -5.20 -5.31 -4.78
N TYR A 78 -6.21 -4.52 -5.12
CA TYR A 78 -7.38 -4.38 -4.26
C TYR A 78 -8.21 -5.68 -4.27
N SER A 79 -8.63 -6.10 -3.09
CA SER A 79 -9.59 -7.19 -2.86
C SER A 79 -10.99 -6.70 -2.50
N SER A 80 -11.11 -5.41 -2.18
CA SER A 80 -12.35 -4.63 -2.07
C SER A 80 -11.98 -3.15 -2.26
N GLU A 81 -12.98 -2.24 -2.28
CA GLU A 81 -12.77 -0.79 -2.48
C GLU A 81 -11.70 -0.18 -1.56
N THR A 82 -11.54 -0.70 -0.35
CA THR A 82 -10.64 -0.16 0.68
C THR A 82 -9.59 -1.15 1.18
N THR A 83 -9.58 -2.39 0.66
CA THR A 83 -8.68 -3.44 1.14
C THR A 83 -7.71 -3.88 0.07
N PHE A 84 -6.42 -3.60 0.26
CA PHE A 84 -5.33 -4.06 -0.59
C PHE A 84 -4.70 -5.34 -0.04
N ARG A 85 -4.38 -6.29 -0.93
CA ARG A 85 -3.73 -7.55 -0.58
C ARG A 85 -2.53 -7.81 -1.47
N ALA A 86 -1.45 -8.29 -0.85
CA ALA A 86 -0.27 -8.76 -1.55
C ALA A 86 0.24 -10.06 -0.91
N ILE A 87 0.98 -10.84 -1.69
CA ILE A 87 1.63 -12.07 -1.20
C ILE A 87 3.13 -11.87 -1.30
N SER A 88 3.82 -12.15 -0.21
CA SER A 88 5.28 -12.29 -0.20
C SER A 88 5.66 -13.70 0.26
N THR A 89 6.95 -13.94 0.41
CA THR A 89 7.47 -15.22 0.89
C THR A 89 8.17 -15.02 2.23
N ASP A 90 7.90 -15.90 3.21
CA ASP A 90 8.59 -15.92 4.50
C ASP A 90 10.02 -16.51 4.38
N ARG A 91 10.77 -16.51 5.49
CA ARG A 91 12.13 -17.07 5.54
C ARG A 91 12.21 -18.56 5.21
N ARG A 92 11.11 -19.29 5.36
CA ARG A 92 10.99 -20.73 5.05
C ARG A 92 10.47 -20.96 3.63
N ARG A 93 10.44 -19.91 2.80
CA ARG A 93 9.90 -19.92 1.44
C ARG A 93 8.41 -20.28 1.36
N ARG A 94 7.64 -20.01 2.42
CA ARG A 94 6.18 -20.20 2.44
C ARG A 94 5.46 -18.89 2.13
N PRO A 95 4.25 -18.92 1.55
CA PRO A 95 3.46 -17.71 1.34
C PRO A 95 3.19 -16.98 2.65
N ALA A 96 3.26 -15.65 2.60
CA ALA A 96 2.84 -14.76 3.67
C ALA A 96 1.94 -13.68 3.07
N THR A 97 0.77 -13.49 3.67
CA THR A 97 -0.26 -12.58 3.15
C THR A 97 -0.15 -11.25 3.86
N TRP A 98 0.00 -10.19 3.08
CA TRP A 98 -0.16 -8.82 3.52
C TRP A 98 -1.60 -8.38 3.23
N THR A 99 -2.26 -7.81 4.24
CA THR A 99 -3.58 -7.21 4.09
C THR A 99 -3.51 -5.80 4.65
N PHE A 100 -3.92 -4.81 3.86
CA PHE A 100 -3.97 -3.42 4.26
C PHE A 100 -5.39 -2.89 4.07
N ALA A 101 -5.94 -2.25 5.10
CA ALA A 101 -7.22 -1.56 5.05
C ALA A 101 -6.97 -0.04 5.11
N ILE A 102 -7.46 0.68 4.11
CA ILE A 102 -7.21 2.10 3.89
C ILE A 102 -8.49 2.88 4.22
N ALA A 103 -8.36 3.88 5.10
CA ALA A 103 -9.43 4.76 5.51
C ALA A 103 -8.92 6.22 5.47
N GLY A 104 -9.09 6.86 4.31
CA GLY A 104 -8.59 8.22 4.08
C GLY A 104 -7.06 8.29 4.17
N ASP A 105 -6.57 9.01 5.18
CA ASP A 105 -5.15 9.18 5.46
C ASP A 105 -4.60 8.19 6.49
N HIS A 106 -5.41 7.21 6.92
CA HIS A 106 -4.99 6.13 7.79
C HIS A 106 -4.96 4.80 7.03
N MET A 107 -3.89 4.03 7.23
CA MET A 107 -3.78 2.66 6.73
C MET A 107 -3.37 1.71 7.86
N SER A 108 -4.23 0.73 8.12
CA SER A 108 -3.91 -0.38 9.00
C SER A 108 -3.48 -1.58 8.17
N GLY A 109 -2.58 -2.42 8.69
CA GLY A 109 -2.10 -3.58 7.97
C GLY A 109 -1.75 -4.76 8.87
N LYS A 110 -1.69 -5.94 8.27
CA LYS A 110 -1.28 -7.19 8.90
C LYS A 110 -0.43 -8.01 7.96
N LEU A 111 0.56 -8.72 8.51
CA LEU A 111 1.25 -9.81 7.83
C LEU A 111 0.90 -11.12 8.53
N THR A 112 0.30 -12.04 7.80
CA THR A 112 -0.08 -13.37 8.29
C THR A 112 0.70 -14.45 7.55
N LEU A 113 1.34 -15.37 8.29
CA LEU A 113 2.08 -16.49 7.72
C LEU A 113 1.13 -17.59 7.22
N SER A 114 1.64 -18.51 6.41
CA SER A 114 0.86 -19.63 5.86
C SER A 114 0.18 -20.52 6.90
N ASP A 115 0.71 -20.58 8.12
CA ASP A 115 0.15 -21.34 9.24
C ASP A 115 -0.89 -20.54 10.07
N GLY A 116 -1.28 -19.35 9.59
CA GLY A 116 -2.24 -18.48 10.27
C GLY A 116 -1.61 -17.56 11.33
N THR A 117 -0.31 -17.68 11.59
CA THR A 117 0.38 -16.82 12.56
C THR A 117 0.31 -15.35 12.14
N LEU A 118 -0.28 -14.49 12.97
CA LEU A 118 -0.16 -13.05 12.84
C LEU A 118 1.28 -12.66 13.19
N PHE A 119 2.05 -12.24 12.21
CA PHE A 119 3.48 -11.95 12.38
C PHE A 119 3.73 -10.47 12.68
N ARG A 120 3.02 -9.57 11.99
CA ARG A 120 3.13 -8.11 12.18
C ARG A 120 1.78 -7.44 12.11
N VAL A 121 1.64 -6.35 12.85
CA VAL A 121 0.57 -5.36 12.75
C VAL A 121 1.19 -4.04 12.30
N ILE A 122 0.53 -3.32 11.41
CA ILE A 122 0.97 -2.06 10.83
C ILE A 122 -0.09 -1.00 11.10
N ALA A 123 0.34 0.19 11.50
CA ALA A 123 -0.49 1.38 11.55
C ALA A 123 0.33 2.56 11.02
N VAL A 124 -0.08 3.12 9.89
CA VAL A 124 0.63 4.20 9.22
C VAL A 124 -0.34 5.27 8.72
N ASP A 125 0.14 6.50 8.70
CA ASP A 125 -0.59 7.66 8.23
C ASP A 125 0.04 8.17 6.93
N ARG A 126 -0.78 8.77 6.07
CA ARG A 126 -0.30 9.43 4.86
C ARG A 126 0.67 10.55 5.25
N ALA A 127 1.85 10.54 4.65
CA ALA A 127 2.79 11.64 4.80
C ALA A 127 2.25 12.86 4.04
N LYS A 128 2.26 14.02 4.71
CA LYS A 128 1.96 15.32 4.10
C LYS A 128 3.07 15.78 3.18
#